data_AF-A0A7S3FT23-F1
#
_entry.id   AF-A0A7S3FT23-F1
#
_cell.length_a   1.000
_cell.length_b   1.000
_cell.length_c   1.000
_cell.angle_alpha   90.00
_cell.angle_beta   90.00
_cell.angle_gamma   90.00
#
_symmetry.space_group_name_H-M   'P 1'
#
loop_
_entity.id
_entity.type
_entity.pdbx_description
1 polymer ?
#
loop_
_entity_poly.entity_id
_entity_poly.type
_entity_poly.pdbx_seq_one_letter_code
_entity_poly.pdbx_strand_id
1 'polypeptide(L)'
;MVGGRTTVKDGHLAAGHDKNFKPAKDPHNKVKATYEYLPLGAPVKKSHKDEDGAVVIGPKNILTNPIKIGKVGKGTIIGDNIDYMPEDYDAKKKIAIAERKYHEQKVQEKPFLQRARHTEVFNKPQAVYMEDPPIPPRAPKPKVVAPNIHDDKPFKPSHPPKRGINATIEKFPEYIPNPPKEKKRVKLEDGQEEDDRKGFKVTYKGLSRPQPSVATNIRNLKASYPMAFRK
;
A
#
# COMPACT_ATOMS: atom_id res chain seq x y z
N MET A 1 46.58 14.92 -0.55
CA MET A 1 46.71 13.71 -1.39
C MET A 1 45.33 13.35 -1.91
N VAL A 2 45.11 13.46 -3.22
CA VAL A 2 43.82 13.15 -3.84
C VAL A 2 43.77 11.65 -4.09
N GLY A 3 43.03 10.91 -3.23
CA GLY A 3 42.79 9.48 -3.37
C GLY A 3 41.80 9.18 -4.50
N GLY A 4 42.18 9.52 -5.74
CA GLY A 4 41.41 9.15 -6.93
C GLY A 4 41.58 7.66 -7.22
N ARG A 5 40.47 6.95 -7.46
CA ARG A 5 40.50 5.56 -7.92
C ARG A 5 41.21 5.51 -9.27
N THR A 6 42.34 4.81 -9.35
CA THR A 6 43.07 4.57 -10.61
C THR A 6 42.33 3.52 -11.43
N THR A 7 41.84 3.88 -12.61
CA THR A 7 41.25 2.91 -13.56
C THR A 7 42.37 2.15 -14.25
N VAL A 8 42.67 0.95 -13.76
CA VAL A 8 43.60 0.03 -14.44
C VAL A 8 42.89 -0.54 -15.67
N LYS A 9 43.49 -0.33 -16.85
CA LYS A 9 43.00 -0.94 -18.09
C LYS A 9 43.00 -2.46 -17.91
N ASP A 10 41.88 -3.10 -18.22
CA ASP A 10 41.67 -4.54 -18.10
C ASP A 10 41.66 -5.13 -16.66
N GLY A 11 41.41 -4.31 -15.63
CA GLY A 11 41.27 -4.78 -14.25
C GLY A 11 40.17 -5.82 -14.02
N HIS A 12 39.21 -5.97 -14.93
CA HIS A 12 38.19 -7.02 -14.90
C HIS A 12 38.77 -8.42 -15.13
N LEU A 13 39.81 -8.56 -15.97
CA LEU A 13 40.51 -9.83 -16.18
C LEU A 13 41.28 -10.23 -14.92
N ALA A 14 41.93 -9.27 -14.26
CA ALA A 14 42.64 -9.50 -13.00
C ALA A 14 41.69 -9.89 -11.84
N ALA A 15 40.43 -9.46 -11.90
CA ALA A 15 39.38 -9.84 -10.95
C ALA A 15 38.68 -11.17 -11.29
N GLY A 16 39.13 -11.90 -12.33
CA GLY A 16 38.56 -13.19 -12.74
C GLY A 16 37.23 -13.06 -13.48
N HIS A 17 36.93 -11.90 -14.06
CA HIS A 17 35.74 -11.71 -14.88
C HIS A 17 36.09 -11.75 -16.37
N ASP A 18 35.52 -12.71 -17.10
CA ASP A 18 35.71 -12.87 -18.55
C ASP A 18 35.18 -11.70 -19.38
N LYS A 19 34.26 -10.91 -18.82
CA LYS A 19 33.58 -9.82 -19.53
C LYS A 19 33.70 -8.52 -18.77
N ASN A 20 34.09 -7.47 -19.49
CA ASN A 20 34.00 -6.10 -19.01
C ASN A 20 32.56 -5.77 -18.61
N PHE A 21 32.38 -5.06 -17.49
CA PHE A 21 31.07 -4.57 -17.05
C PHE A 21 30.44 -3.72 -18.16
N LYS A 22 29.33 -4.20 -18.73
CA LYS A 22 28.50 -3.42 -19.65
C LYS A 22 27.31 -2.88 -18.85
N PRO A 23 27.04 -1.57 -18.87
CA PRO A 23 25.86 -1.03 -18.22
C PRO A 23 24.61 -1.71 -18.80
N ALA A 24 23.65 -2.06 -17.94
CA ALA A 24 22.43 -2.78 -18.34
C ALA A 24 21.49 -1.99 -19.26
N LYS A 25 21.80 -0.72 -19.52
CA LYS A 25 21.03 0.16 -20.41
C LYS A 25 21.94 0.57 -21.56
N ASP A 26 21.39 0.52 -22.77
CA ASP A 26 22.08 1.06 -23.94
C ASP A 26 22.42 2.54 -23.68
N PRO A 27 23.68 2.95 -23.92
CA PRO A 27 24.06 4.35 -23.78
C PRO A 27 23.17 5.19 -24.69
N HIS A 28 22.59 6.26 -24.15
CA HIS A 28 21.70 7.10 -24.92
C HIS A 28 22.44 7.67 -26.14
N ASN A 29 22.03 7.25 -27.34
CA ASN A 29 22.54 7.85 -28.57
C ASN A 29 22.19 9.33 -28.54
N LYS A 30 23.20 10.20 -28.44
CA LYS A 30 23.00 11.65 -28.53
C LYS A 30 22.48 11.97 -29.93
N VAL A 31 21.18 12.19 -30.05
CA VAL A 31 20.56 12.65 -31.29
C VAL A 31 21.07 14.07 -31.55
N LYS A 32 21.70 14.27 -32.71
CA LYS A 32 22.07 15.63 -33.16
C LYS A 32 20.78 16.36 -33.53
N ALA A 33 20.65 17.61 -33.12
CA ALA A 33 19.52 18.44 -33.54
C ALA A 33 19.50 18.54 -35.08
N THR A 34 18.31 18.57 -35.68
CA THR A 34 18.11 18.74 -37.13
C THR A 34 18.41 20.16 -37.61
N TYR A 35 18.52 21.12 -36.69
CA TYR A 35 18.83 22.52 -36.97
C TYR A 35 20.28 22.85 -36.60
N GLU A 36 20.89 23.72 -37.38
CA GLU A 36 22.21 24.28 -37.09
C GLU A 36 22.15 25.11 -35.80
N TYR A 37 23.16 24.94 -34.95
CA TYR A 37 23.25 25.68 -33.70
C TYR A 37 23.55 27.16 -33.99
N LEU A 38 22.58 28.03 -33.74
CA LEU A 38 22.78 29.47 -33.72
C LEU A 38 23.42 29.85 -32.37
N PRO A 39 24.67 30.34 -32.33
CA PRO A 39 25.29 30.76 -31.08
C PRO A 39 24.50 31.93 -30.50
N LEU A 40 23.89 31.73 -29.33
CA LEU A 40 23.43 32.87 -28.53
C LEU A 40 24.68 33.68 -28.17
N GLY A 41 24.68 34.96 -28.54
CA GLY A 41 25.77 35.87 -28.21
C GLY A 41 26.11 35.83 -26.72
N ALA A 42 27.35 36.20 -26.39
CA ALA A 42 27.80 36.22 -25.00
C ALA A 42 26.81 37.04 -24.14
N PRO A 43 26.38 36.52 -22.98
CA PRO A 43 25.44 37.23 -22.14
C PRO A 43 26.05 38.57 -21.74
N VAL A 44 25.30 39.65 -21.96
CA VAL A 44 25.72 41.00 -21.56
C VAL A 44 25.93 41.01 -20.04
N LYS A 45 27.19 41.16 -19.62
CA LYS A 45 27.53 41.28 -18.20
C LYS A 45 27.03 42.63 -17.70
N LYS A 46 25.99 42.62 -16.87
CA LYS A 46 25.50 43.82 -16.19
C LYS A 46 26.41 44.14 -15.02
N SER A 47 27.00 45.33 -15.01
CA SER A 47 27.67 45.86 -13.82
C SER A 47 26.59 46.38 -12.86
N HIS A 48 26.65 45.96 -11.60
CA HIS A 48 25.78 46.46 -10.53
C HIS A 48 26.54 47.41 -9.61
N LYS A 49 27.49 48.15 -10.16
CA LYS A 49 28.30 49.13 -9.43
C LYS A 49 28.01 50.53 -9.97
N ASP A 50 27.90 51.49 -9.07
CA ASP A 50 27.80 52.92 -9.38
C ASP A 50 29.16 53.49 -9.83
N GLU A 51 29.16 54.75 -10.27
CA GLU A 51 30.35 55.49 -10.72
C GLU A 51 31.45 55.56 -9.62
N ASP A 52 31.05 55.49 -8.34
CA ASP A 52 31.95 55.45 -7.17
C ASP A 52 32.40 54.02 -6.77
N GLY A 53 32.06 53.00 -7.56
CA GLY A 53 32.47 51.61 -7.33
C GLY A 53 31.69 50.87 -6.22
N ALA A 54 30.74 51.54 -5.56
CA ALA A 54 29.81 50.93 -4.61
C ALA A 54 28.79 50.03 -5.32
N VAL A 55 28.41 48.91 -4.70
CA VAL A 55 27.40 47.99 -5.27
C VAL A 55 26.01 48.61 -5.08
N VAL A 56 25.25 48.78 -6.15
CA VAL A 56 23.85 49.22 -6.14
C VAL A 56 23.01 48.13 -5.47
N ILE A 57 22.87 48.21 -4.16
CA ILE A 57 21.96 47.36 -3.40
C ILE A 57 20.61 48.05 -3.44
N GLY A 58 19.76 47.64 -4.38
CA GLY A 58 18.36 48.06 -4.39
C GLY A 58 17.67 47.73 -3.05
N PRO A 59 16.57 48.42 -2.70
CA PRO A 59 15.83 48.16 -1.47
C PRO A 59 15.53 46.66 -1.37
N LYS A 60 15.87 46.07 -0.21
CA LYS A 60 15.75 44.63 0.05
C LYS A 60 14.28 44.25 -0.16
N ASN A 61 13.99 43.69 -1.33
CA ASN A 61 12.66 43.26 -1.73
C ASN A 61 12.24 42.21 -0.70
N ILE A 62 11.41 42.62 0.27
CA ILE A 62 10.71 41.72 1.16
C ILE A 62 10.09 40.66 0.25
N LEU A 63 10.23 39.39 0.66
CA LEU A 63 10.00 38.16 -0.11
C LEU A 63 8.58 37.95 -0.67
N THR A 64 7.81 39.00 -0.87
CA THR A 64 6.46 39.00 -1.41
C THR A 64 6.48 39.70 -2.76
N ASN A 65 6.81 38.95 -3.82
CA ASN A 65 6.32 39.33 -5.14
C ASN A 65 4.79 39.52 -5.00
N PRO A 66 4.23 40.71 -5.28
CA PRO A 66 2.78 40.86 -5.26
C PRO A 66 2.19 39.85 -6.23
N ILE A 67 1.21 39.09 -5.75
CA ILE A 67 0.54 38.03 -6.52
C ILE A 67 0.03 38.65 -7.81
N LYS A 68 0.44 38.09 -8.95
CA LYS A 68 0.00 38.60 -10.25
C LYS A 68 -1.49 38.31 -10.39
N ILE A 69 -2.31 39.35 -10.41
CA ILE A 69 -3.75 39.25 -10.65
C ILE A 69 -3.95 39.24 -12.17
N GLY A 70 -4.62 38.21 -12.71
CA GLY A 70 -5.18 38.27 -14.08
C GLY A 70 -4.35 37.71 -15.25
N LYS A 71 -3.19 37.05 -15.04
CA LYS A 71 -2.50 36.29 -16.12
C LYS A 71 -2.31 34.83 -15.72
N VAL A 72 -2.94 33.90 -16.43
CA VAL A 72 -2.81 32.44 -16.21
C VAL A 72 -1.33 32.02 -16.17
N GLY A 73 -0.89 31.48 -15.03
CA GLY A 73 0.51 31.09 -14.77
C GLY A 73 0.73 30.63 -13.32
N LYS A 74 1.96 30.19 -13.01
CA LYS A 74 2.36 29.83 -11.64
C LYS A 74 2.35 31.08 -10.76
N GLY A 75 1.51 31.08 -9.71
CA GLY A 75 1.36 32.21 -8.78
C GLY A 75 0.19 33.15 -9.08
N THR A 76 -0.75 32.75 -9.93
CA THR A 76 -1.98 33.48 -10.23
C THR A 76 -3.15 32.79 -9.52
N ILE A 77 -3.89 33.50 -8.67
CA ILE A 77 -5.12 32.96 -8.06
C ILE A 77 -6.22 33.08 -9.13
N ILE A 78 -6.79 31.94 -9.53
CA ILE A 78 -7.95 31.90 -10.43
C ILE A 78 -9.19 31.98 -9.53
N GLY A 79 -9.51 33.18 -9.04
CA GLY A 79 -10.71 33.42 -8.21
C GLY A 79 -10.48 34.37 -7.05
N ASP A 80 -11.56 34.63 -6.31
CA ASP A 80 -11.54 35.41 -5.07
C ASP A 80 -10.80 34.66 -3.96
N ASN A 81 -10.32 35.39 -2.95
CA ASN A 81 -9.78 34.78 -1.74
C ASN A 81 -10.89 33.94 -1.09
N ILE A 82 -10.75 32.61 -1.15
CA ILE A 82 -11.64 31.70 -0.45
C ILE A 82 -11.37 31.88 1.04
N ASP A 83 -12.38 32.33 1.78
CA ASP A 83 -12.29 32.44 3.24
C ASP A 83 -11.86 31.10 3.83
N TYR A 84 -10.94 31.17 4.81
CA TYR A 84 -10.44 29.98 5.47
C TYR A 84 -11.59 29.19 6.10
N MET A 85 -11.93 28.06 5.51
CA MET A 85 -12.89 27.12 6.07
C MET A 85 -12.11 26.11 6.91
N PRO A 86 -12.28 26.06 8.24
CA PRO A 86 -11.57 25.12 9.08
C PRO A 86 -11.97 23.70 8.69
N GLU A 87 -11.01 22.91 8.21
CA GLU A 87 -11.22 21.50 7.95
C GLU A 87 -11.43 20.76 9.28
N ASP A 88 -12.48 19.95 9.31
CA ASP A 88 -12.72 19.05 10.43
C ASP A 88 -11.59 18.00 10.49
N TYR A 89 -10.78 18.06 11.55
CA TYR A 89 -9.64 17.18 11.78
C TYR A 89 -9.99 15.69 11.63
N ASP A 90 -11.22 15.33 12.01
CA ASP A 90 -11.73 13.97 11.97
C ASP A 90 -12.54 13.63 10.70
N ALA A 91 -12.53 14.48 9.66
CA ALA A 91 -13.32 14.28 8.44
C ALA A 91 -13.09 12.89 7.81
N LYS A 92 -11.83 12.45 7.71
CA LYS A 92 -11.48 11.11 7.20
C LYS A 92 -12.09 9.99 8.04
N LYS A 93 -12.09 10.15 9.37
CA LYS A 93 -12.65 9.17 10.31
C LYS A 93 -14.18 9.13 10.19
N LYS A 94 -14.83 10.29 10.04
CA LYS A 94 -16.28 10.38 9.83
C LYS A 94 -16.70 9.71 8.52
N ILE A 95 -15.96 9.93 7.43
CA ILE A 95 -16.18 9.25 6.14
C ILE A 95 -16.03 7.74 6.30
N ALA A 96 -14.95 7.27 6.92
CA ALA A 96 -14.73 5.84 7.14
C ALA A 96 -15.83 5.17 7.98
N ILE A 97 -16.34 5.85 9.01
CA ILE A 97 -17.46 5.38 9.82
C ILE A 97 -18.75 5.28 8.99
N ALA A 98 -19.02 6.30 8.16
CA ALA A 98 -20.20 6.33 7.29
C ALA A 98 -20.16 5.18 6.26
N GLU A 99 -19.01 4.98 5.61
CA GLU A 99 -18.80 3.88 4.66
C GLU A 99 -18.96 2.51 5.32
N ARG A 100 -18.42 2.32 6.53
CA ARG A 100 -18.55 1.06 7.26
C ARG A 100 -20.02 0.76 7.60
N LYS A 101 -20.76 1.75 8.11
CA LYS A 101 -22.19 1.60 8.41
C LYS A 101 -23.00 1.25 7.16
N TYR A 102 -22.73 1.91 6.04
CA TYR A 102 -23.38 1.61 4.77
C TYR A 102 -23.08 0.19 4.27
N HIS A 103 -21.83 -0.26 4.43
CA HIS A 103 -21.45 -1.64 4.13
C HIS A 103 -22.17 -2.63 5.05
N GLU A 104 -22.16 -2.42 6.36
CA GLU A 104 -22.85 -3.27 7.35
C GLU A 104 -24.35 -3.37 7.07
N GLN A 105 -25.00 -2.28 6.65
CA GLN A 105 -26.42 -2.28 6.27
C GLN A 105 -26.70 -3.17 5.04
N LYS A 106 -25.72 -3.33 4.14
CA LYS A 106 -25.85 -4.13 2.92
C LYS A 106 -25.38 -5.57 3.09
N VAL A 107 -24.54 -5.83 4.09
CA VAL A 107 -24.12 -7.19 4.43
C VAL A 107 -25.32 -7.92 4.99
N GLN A 108 -25.74 -8.97 4.31
CA GLN A 108 -26.75 -9.88 4.84
C GLN A 108 -26.20 -10.51 6.12
N GLU A 109 -27.01 -10.59 7.19
CA GLU A 109 -26.62 -11.19 8.48
C GLU A 109 -26.11 -12.63 8.35
N LYS A 110 -26.47 -13.28 7.24
CA LYS A 110 -26.14 -14.65 6.97
C LYS A 110 -24.94 -14.72 6.01
N PRO A 111 -23.84 -15.40 6.39
CA PRO A 111 -22.76 -15.64 5.45
C PRO A 111 -23.30 -16.39 4.24
N PHE A 112 -22.83 -16.01 3.05
CA PHE A 112 -23.21 -16.66 1.79
C PHE A 112 -22.95 -18.16 1.91
N LEU A 113 -24.02 -18.95 1.96
CA LEU A 113 -23.95 -20.40 2.00
C LEU A 113 -23.97 -20.88 0.55
N GLN A 114 -22.95 -21.64 0.15
CA GLN A 114 -22.85 -22.27 -1.17
C GLN A 114 -24.00 -23.23 -1.50
N ARG A 115 -24.80 -23.62 -0.50
CA ARG A 115 -25.97 -24.46 -0.66
C ARG A 115 -27.22 -23.59 -0.77
N ALA A 116 -27.98 -23.78 -1.84
CA ALA A 116 -29.34 -23.24 -1.94
C ALA A 116 -30.13 -23.73 -0.71
N ARG A 117 -30.57 -22.78 0.13
CA ARG A 117 -31.31 -23.13 1.35
C ARG A 117 -32.70 -23.71 1.06
N HIS A 118 -33.25 -23.39 -0.09
CA HIS A 118 -34.55 -23.85 -0.56
C HIS A 118 -34.47 -24.16 -2.06
N THR A 119 -35.21 -25.17 -2.50
CA THR A 119 -35.46 -25.50 -3.92
C THR A 119 -36.65 -24.72 -4.46
N GLU A 120 -36.98 -23.57 -3.85
CA GLU A 120 -38.09 -22.75 -4.30
C GLU A 120 -37.71 -22.09 -5.63
N VAL A 121 -38.57 -22.30 -6.64
CA VAL A 121 -38.52 -21.59 -7.90
C VAL A 121 -38.92 -20.12 -7.71
N PHE A 122 -38.49 -19.24 -8.62
CA PHE A 122 -38.72 -17.78 -8.53
C PHE A 122 -40.20 -17.40 -8.34
N ASN A 123 -41.14 -18.23 -8.79
CA ASN A 123 -42.57 -18.07 -8.57
C ASN A 123 -43.12 -19.28 -7.81
N LYS A 124 -43.75 -19.04 -6.66
CA LYS A 124 -44.50 -20.10 -5.96
C LYS A 124 -45.71 -20.49 -6.83
N PRO A 125 -45.99 -21.79 -7.06
CA PRO A 125 -47.15 -22.23 -7.83
C PRO A 125 -48.46 -21.61 -7.32
N GLN A 126 -48.61 -21.53 -6.01
CA GLN A 126 -49.76 -20.89 -5.33
C GLN A 126 -49.93 -19.40 -5.71
N ALA A 127 -48.82 -18.68 -5.91
CA ALA A 127 -48.84 -17.28 -6.36
C ALA A 127 -49.19 -17.15 -7.86
N VAL A 128 -48.82 -18.14 -8.67
CA VAL A 128 -49.17 -18.19 -10.11
C VAL A 128 -50.66 -18.50 -10.30
N TYR A 129 -51.21 -19.40 -9.48
CA TYR A 129 -52.61 -19.82 -9.56
C TYR A 129 -53.55 -18.99 -8.68
N MET A 130 -53.05 -17.93 -8.03
CA MET A 130 -53.85 -17.06 -7.15
C MET A 130 -54.55 -17.84 -6.02
N GLU A 131 -53.96 -18.95 -5.58
CA GLU A 131 -54.49 -19.83 -4.54
C GLU A 131 -54.19 -19.34 -3.11
N ASP A 132 -53.45 -18.23 -2.96
CA ASP A 132 -53.13 -17.61 -1.68
C ASP A 132 -54.08 -16.41 -1.41
N PRO A 133 -55.26 -16.64 -0.78
CA PRO A 133 -56.07 -15.54 -0.28
C PRO A 133 -55.32 -14.77 0.82
N PRO A 134 -55.57 -13.46 0.98
CA PRO A 134 -54.93 -12.67 2.03
C PRO A 134 -55.32 -13.21 3.41
N ILE A 135 -54.39 -13.94 4.04
CA ILE A 135 -54.55 -14.44 5.40
C ILE A 135 -54.51 -13.22 6.33
N PRO A 136 -55.49 -13.04 7.23
CA PRO A 136 -55.45 -11.95 8.21
C PRO A 136 -54.18 -12.07 9.07
N PRO A 137 -53.57 -10.94 9.46
CA PRO A 137 -52.35 -10.97 10.27
C PRO A 137 -52.61 -11.73 11.58
N ARG A 138 -51.80 -12.75 11.86
CA ARG A 138 -51.85 -13.46 13.15
C ARG A 138 -51.58 -12.46 14.28
N ALA A 139 -52.37 -12.53 15.34
CA ALA A 139 -52.13 -11.74 16.54
C ALA A 139 -50.67 -11.93 17.01
N PRO A 140 -49.96 -10.85 17.36
CA PRO A 140 -48.58 -10.94 17.81
C PRO A 140 -48.51 -11.83 19.05
N LYS A 141 -47.74 -12.91 18.99
CA LYS A 141 -47.47 -13.72 20.18
C LYS A 141 -46.72 -12.84 21.19
N PRO A 142 -47.14 -12.79 22.47
CA PRO A 142 -46.40 -12.06 23.49
C PRO A 142 -44.97 -12.61 23.54
N LYS A 143 -43.99 -11.72 23.35
CA LYS A 143 -42.59 -12.08 23.56
C LYS A 143 -42.42 -12.38 25.04
N VAL A 144 -42.22 -13.64 25.40
CA VAL A 144 -41.78 -13.99 26.75
C VAL A 144 -40.38 -13.41 26.90
N VAL A 145 -40.28 -12.30 27.63
CA VAL A 145 -38.98 -11.72 28.00
C VAL A 145 -38.37 -12.74 28.96
N ALA A 146 -37.37 -13.47 28.48
CA ALA A 146 -36.60 -14.35 29.35
C ALA A 146 -36.01 -13.49 30.49
N PRO A 147 -36.10 -13.92 31.76
CA PRO A 147 -35.49 -13.19 32.85
C PRO A 147 -34.01 -12.97 32.53
N ASN A 148 -33.50 -11.76 32.82
CA ASN A 148 -32.12 -11.41 32.56
C ASN A 148 -31.20 -12.21 33.51
N ILE A 149 -30.70 -13.36 33.06
CA ILE A 149 -29.89 -14.29 33.87
C ILE A 149 -28.52 -13.67 34.27
N HIS A 150 -28.21 -12.48 33.76
CA HIS A 150 -26.90 -11.84 33.87
C HIS A 150 -26.69 -10.93 35.09
N ASP A 151 -27.76 -10.54 35.80
CA ASP A 151 -27.64 -9.47 36.80
C ASP A 151 -27.26 -9.98 38.21
N ASP A 152 -27.62 -11.21 38.58
CA ASP A 152 -27.41 -11.72 39.96
C ASP A 152 -26.39 -12.87 40.09
N LYS A 153 -25.78 -13.33 39.00
CA LYS A 153 -24.78 -14.41 39.04
C LYS A 153 -23.37 -13.84 39.04
N PRO A 154 -22.55 -14.10 40.08
CA PRO A 154 -21.13 -13.73 40.03
C PRO A 154 -20.47 -14.38 38.82
N PHE A 155 -19.68 -13.59 38.08
CA PHE A 155 -19.00 -14.01 36.87
C PHE A 155 -18.15 -15.28 37.12
N LYS A 156 -18.50 -16.38 36.45
CA LYS A 156 -17.72 -17.63 36.45
C LYS A 156 -17.05 -17.77 35.07
N PRO A 157 -15.71 -17.68 34.97
CA PRO A 157 -15.01 -17.95 33.72
C PRO A 157 -15.39 -19.33 33.20
N SER A 158 -15.71 -19.44 31.91
CA SER A 158 -16.18 -20.69 31.30
C SER A 158 -15.13 -21.81 31.33
N HIS A 159 -13.85 -21.46 31.53
CA HIS A 159 -12.72 -22.39 31.56
C HIS A 159 -11.73 -21.99 32.67
N PRO A 160 -12.00 -22.31 33.94
CA PRO A 160 -11.03 -22.08 35.00
C PRO A 160 -9.78 -22.93 34.72
N PRO A 161 -8.56 -22.35 34.79
CA PRO A 161 -7.33 -23.11 34.60
C PRO A 161 -7.25 -24.21 35.66
N LYS A 162 -7.07 -25.46 35.24
CA LYS A 162 -7.13 -26.62 36.13
C LYS A 162 -6.03 -26.62 37.20
N ARG A 163 -4.86 -25.99 36.93
CA ARG A 163 -3.73 -25.71 37.86
C ARG A 163 -2.84 -24.59 37.31
N GLY A 164 -2.13 -23.86 38.18
CA GLY A 164 -1.06 -22.90 37.83
C GLY A 164 -1.51 -21.53 37.28
N ILE A 165 -0.58 -20.56 37.24
CA ILE A 165 -0.75 -19.31 36.49
C ILE A 165 -0.65 -19.67 35.00
N ASN A 166 -1.73 -19.47 34.23
CA ASN A 166 -1.83 -19.84 32.79
C ASN A 166 -1.82 -21.36 32.48
N ALA A 167 -2.44 -22.20 33.31
CA ALA A 167 -2.63 -23.64 33.01
C ALA A 167 -1.33 -24.48 32.91
N THR A 168 -0.20 -24.03 33.47
CA THR A 168 1.00 -24.85 33.60
C THR A 168 0.87 -25.84 34.76
N ILE A 169 1.34 -27.07 34.56
CA ILE A 169 1.21 -28.18 35.53
C ILE A 169 2.12 -27.98 36.75
N GLU A 170 3.22 -27.22 36.62
CA GLU A 170 4.23 -26.96 37.65
C GLU A 170 4.74 -25.50 37.62
N LYS A 171 5.42 -25.08 38.69
CA LYS A 171 6.14 -23.79 38.76
C LYS A 171 7.23 -23.82 37.68
N PHE A 172 7.38 -22.73 36.92
CA PHE A 172 8.38 -22.67 35.84
C PHE A 172 9.75 -23.11 36.36
N PRO A 173 10.51 -23.92 35.59
CA PRO A 173 11.88 -24.27 35.95
C PRO A 173 12.69 -22.99 36.17
N GLU A 174 13.67 -23.04 37.08
CA GLU A 174 14.57 -21.92 37.31
C GLU A 174 15.20 -21.46 35.99
N TYR A 175 15.19 -20.15 35.76
CA TYR A 175 15.63 -19.56 34.50
C TYR A 175 17.11 -19.92 34.24
N ILE A 176 17.36 -20.78 33.26
CA ILE A 176 18.69 -21.05 32.75
C ILE A 176 18.97 -20.03 31.64
N PRO A 177 19.92 -19.10 31.81
CA PRO A 177 20.28 -18.16 30.76
C PRO A 177 20.74 -18.96 29.53
N ASN A 178 20.14 -18.67 28.38
CA ASN A 178 20.53 -19.33 27.13
C ASN A 178 22.03 -19.12 26.89
N PRO A 179 22.82 -20.19 26.69
CA PRO A 179 24.24 -20.03 26.44
C PRO A 179 24.42 -19.16 25.18
N PRO A 180 25.35 -18.19 25.20
CA PRO A 180 25.58 -17.30 24.06
C PRO A 180 25.99 -18.12 22.84
N LYS A 181 25.11 -18.18 21.84
CA LYS A 181 25.40 -18.85 20.57
C LYS A 181 26.16 -17.90 19.65
N GLU A 182 27.45 -18.17 19.44
CA GLU A 182 28.25 -17.49 18.42
C GLU A 182 27.68 -17.80 17.03
N LYS A 183 27.19 -16.78 16.32
CA LYS A 183 26.73 -16.91 14.93
C LYS A 183 27.94 -17.02 14.00
N LYS A 184 28.46 -18.22 13.79
CA LYS A 184 29.47 -18.48 12.76
C LYS A 184 28.79 -18.45 11.38
N ARG A 185 29.24 -17.54 10.50
CA ARG A 185 28.86 -17.58 9.09
C ARG A 185 29.38 -18.89 8.50
N VAL A 186 28.51 -19.66 7.86
CA VAL A 186 28.91 -20.85 7.09
C VAL A 186 29.76 -20.36 5.93
N LYS A 187 31.08 -20.57 6.01
CA LYS A 187 31.97 -20.43 4.86
C LYS A 187 31.77 -21.67 4.00
N LEU A 188 31.68 -21.49 2.70
CA LEU A 188 31.71 -22.60 1.75
C LEU A 188 33.14 -23.15 1.75
N GLU A 189 33.29 -24.46 1.90
CA GLU A 189 34.57 -25.12 1.70
C GLU A 189 34.91 -25.12 0.20
N ASP A 190 36.19 -24.88 -0.11
CA ASP A 190 36.71 -24.85 -1.48
C ASP A 190 36.53 -26.24 -2.12
N GLY A 191 35.48 -26.38 -2.94
CA GLY A 191 35.16 -27.62 -3.65
C GLY A 191 33.67 -27.98 -3.75
N GLN A 192 32.76 -27.29 -3.04
CA GLN A 192 31.32 -27.45 -3.26
C GLN A 192 30.85 -26.58 -4.43
N GLU A 193 30.48 -27.23 -5.55
CA GLU A 193 29.80 -26.58 -6.67
C GLU A 193 28.48 -25.94 -6.20
N GLU A 194 28.14 -24.75 -6.74
CA GLU A 194 26.95 -24.00 -6.30
C GLU A 194 25.62 -24.74 -6.51
N ASP A 195 25.63 -25.79 -7.34
CA ASP A 195 24.46 -26.61 -7.67
C ASP A 195 24.03 -27.57 -6.55
N ASP A 196 24.91 -27.89 -5.59
CA ASP A 196 24.57 -28.74 -4.43
C ASP A 196 23.94 -27.97 -3.26
N ARG A 197 23.88 -26.63 -3.35
CA ARG A 197 23.12 -25.85 -2.36
C ARG A 197 21.66 -26.17 -2.54
N LYS A 198 21.09 -26.89 -1.56
CA LYS A 198 19.67 -27.20 -1.48
C LYS A 198 18.85 -25.95 -1.74
N GLY A 199 18.29 -25.87 -2.95
CA GLY A 199 17.56 -24.71 -3.43
C GLY A 199 16.44 -24.34 -2.46
N PHE A 200 16.08 -23.05 -2.44
CA PHE A 200 15.00 -22.55 -1.62
C PHE A 200 13.73 -23.37 -1.85
N LYS A 201 13.34 -24.17 -0.85
CA LYS A 201 12.12 -24.97 -0.90
C LYS A 201 10.92 -24.03 -0.76
N VAL A 202 10.21 -23.80 -1.85
CA VAL A 202 8.94 -23.05 -1.85
C VAL A 202 7.96 -23.77 -0.92
N THR A 203 7.61 -23.14 0.20
CA THR A 203 6.64 -23.72 1.14
C THR A 203 5.27 -23.79 0.48
N TYR A 204 4.66 -24.98 0.46
CA TYR A 204 3.37 -25.34 -0.15
C TYR A 204 2.14 -24.67 0.51
N LYS A 205 2.33 -23.69 1.41
CA LYS A 205 1.24 -23.00 2.11
C LYS A 205 0.68 -21.78 1.38
N GLY A 206 1.09 -21.52 0.12
CA GLY A 206 0.53 -20.44 -0.70
C GLY A 206 0.77 -19.00 -0.19
N LEU A 207 1.43 -18.84 0.95
CA LEU A 207 1.72 -17.56 1.62
C LEU A 207 2.80 -16.74 0.90
N SER A 208 3.55 -17.34 -0.04
CA SER A 208 4.64 -16.70 -0.77
C SER A 208 4.34 -16.48 -2.26
N ARG A 209 3.08 -16.45 -2.68
CA ARG A 209 2.77 -15.92 -4.02
C ARG A 209 2.96 -14.40 -3.92
N PRO A 210 3.96 -13.79 -4.58
CA PRO A 210 4.01 -12.34 -4.65
C PRO A 210 2.65 -11.86 -5.16
N GLN A 211 2.08 -10.85 -4.50
CA GLN A 211 0.82 -10.29 -4.97
C GLN A 211 0.98 -9.96 -6.46
N PRO A 212 0.08 -10.44 -7.34
CA PRO A 212 0.21 -10.17 -8.76
C PRO A 212 0.28 -8.66 -8.94
N SER A 213 1.26 -8.19 -9.72
CA SER A 213 1.42 -6.77 -9.98
C SER A 213 0.10 -6.20 -10.49
N VAL A 214 -0.15 -4.90 -10.27
CA VAL A 214 -1.38 -4.25 -10.74
C VAL A 214 -1.59 -4.50 -12.24
N ALA A 215 -0.51 -4.58 -13.03
CA ALA A 215 -0.58 -4.89 -14.46
C ALA A 215 -0.97 -6.34 -14.78
N THR A 216 -0.64 -7.31 -13.92
CA THR A 216 -0.89 -8.75 -14.14
C THR A 216 -2.11 -9.28 -13.38
N ASN A 217 -2.78 -8.43 -12.60
CA ASN A 217 -4.00 -8.80 -11.90
C ASN A 217 -5.11 -9.12 -12.91
N ILE A 218 -5.67 -10.33 -12.85
CA ILE A 218 -6.72 -10.83 -13.76
C ILE A 218 -7.93 -9.89 -13.81
N ARG A 219 -8.27 -9.20 -12.71
CA ARG A 219 -9.36 -8.21 -12.72
C ARG A 219 -9.05 -7.04 -13.65
N ASN A 220 -7.81 -6.56 -13.63
CA ASN A 220 -7.35 -5.47 -14.48
C ASN A 220 -7.20 -5.94 -15.93
N LEU A 221 -6.68 -7.15 -16.15
CA LEU A 221 -6.60 -7.75 -17.49
C LEU A 221 -7.98 -7.96 -18.13
N LYS A 222 -8.99 -8.36 -17.34
CA LYS A 222 -10.38 -8.47 -17.82
C LYS A 222 -11.02 -7.10 -18.10
N ALA A 223 -10.65 -6.07 -17.34
CA ALA A 223 -11.13 -4.71 -17.57
C ALA A 223 -10.47 -4.07 -18.81
N SER A 224 -9.16 -4.25 -18.97
CA SER A 224 -8.40 -3.68 -20.09
C SER A 224 -8.57 -4.46 -21.40
N TYR A 225 -8.75 -5.79 -21.32
CA TYR A 225 -8.87 -6.67 -22.49
C TYR A 225 -10.09 -7.58 -22.43
N PRO A 226 -11.32 -7.04 -22.35
CA PRO A 226 -12.54 -7.84 -22.14
C PRO A 226 -12.78 -8.87 -23.27
N MET A 227 -12.35 -8.56 -24.49
CA MET A 227 -12.51 -9.45 -25.66
C MET A 227 -11.66 -10.73 -25.56
N ALA A 228 -10.48 -10.67 -24.94
CA ALA A 228 -9.61 -11.83 -24.76
C ALA A 228 -10.12 -12.83 -23.71
N PHE A 229 -11.09 -12.41 -22.88
CA PHE A 229 -11.64 -13.20 -21.77
C PHE A 229 -13.15 -13.49 -21.92
N ARG A 230 -13.76 -13.13 -23.06
CA ARG A 230 -15.08 -13.61 -23.45
C ARG A 230 -14.93 -15.04 -23.97
N LYS A 231 -15.33 -16.00 -23.16
CA LYS A 231 -15.52 -17.41 -23.54
C LYS A 231 -17.02 -17.69 -23.60
#